data_AF-A0A2D8PTI6-F1
#
_entry.id   AF-A0A2D8PTI6-F1
#
_cell.length_a   1.000
_cell.length_b   1.000
_cell.length_c   1.000
_cell.angle_alpha   90.00
_cell.angle_beta   90.00
_cell.angle_gamma   90.00
#
_symmetry.space_group_name_H-M   'P 1'
#
loop_
_entity.id
_entity.type
_entity.pdbx_description
1 polymer ?
#
loop_
_entity_poly.entity_id
_entity_poly.type
_entity_poly.pdbx_seq_one_letter_code
_entity_poly.pdbx_strand_id
1 'polypeptide(L)'
;MLQVEDLIHCSFHPLRNLARMTMPEERFHAQFGKDFCTDLIETGEKEAVQAALDKVFPWMPAFFGRAGSRNNEIYRKWGIKLRTNEEMREDYINRARELVEGKLGMRLPDVEAAPA
;
A
#
# COMPACT_ATOMS: atom_id res chain seq x y z
N MET A 1 5.73 1.18 -0.35
CA MET A 1 5.82 1.04 -1.82
C MET A 1 4.98 2.06 -2.59
N LEU A 2 3.63 2.01 -2.58
CA LEU A 2 2.78 2.86 -3.47
C LEU A 2 3.06 4.37 -3.41
N GLN A 3 3.27 4.93 -2.22
CA GLN A 3 3.58 6.36 -2.09
C GLN A 3 4.91 6.72 -2.78
N VAL A 4 5.90 5.82 -2.71
CA VAL A 4 7.20 6.00 -3.35
C VAL A 4 7.06 5.86 -4.88
N GLU A 5 6.17 4.98 -5.37
CA GLU A 5 5.88 4.85 -6.81
C GLU A 5 5.38 6.17 -7.41
N ASP A 6 4.57 6.95 -6.68
CA ASP A 6 4.18 8.28 -7.13
C ASP A 6 5.37 9.25 -7.18
N LEU A 7 6.23 9.19 -6.15
CA LEU A 7 7.35 10.11 -6.00
C LEU A 7 8.44 9.91 -7.06
N ILE A 8 8.53 8.75 -7.72
CA ILE A 8 9.45 8.57 -8.86
C ILE A 8 9.08 9.44 -10.07
N HIS A 9 7.88 10.04 -10.08
CA HIS A 9 7.41 10.99 -11.08
C HIS A 9 7.47 12.45 -10.60
N CYS A 10 7.99 12.70 -9.40
CA CYS A 10 8.02 14.03 -8.80
C CYS A 10 8.82 15.05 -9.65
N SER A 11 8.28 16.27 -9.76
CA SER A 11 8.90 17.41 -10.45
C SER A 11 10.17 17.89 -9.73
N PHE A 12 10.23 17.77 -8.40
CA PHE A 12 11.40 18.10 -7.60
C PHE A 12 12.45 16.97 -7.67
N HIS A 13 13.46 17.17 -8.52
CA HIS A 13 14.45 16.13 -8.87
C HIS A 13 15.17 15.47 -7.68
N PRO A 14 15.57 16.18 -6.61
CA PRO A 14 16.21 15.53 -5.46
C PRO A 14 15.32 14.46 -4.82
N LEU A 15 14.04 14.75 -4.60
CA LEU A 15 13.09 13.79 -4.04
C LEU A 15 12.81 12.64 -5.01
N ARG A 16 12.66 12.94 -6.30
CA ARG A 16 12.49 11.91 -7.33
C ARG A 16 13.66 10.92 -7.35
N ASN A 17 14.89 11.43 -7.32
CA ASN A 17 16.08 10.59 -7.37
C ASN A 17 16.18 9.72 -6.11
N LEU A 18 15.89 10.28 -4.94
CA LEU A 18 15.81 9.51 -3.70
C LEU A 18 14.76 8.40 -3.80
N ALA A 19 13.55 8.71 -4.27
CA ALA A 19 12.47 7.72 -4.44
C ALA A 19 12.85 6.58 -5.41
N ARG A 20 13.58 6.90 -6.49
CA ARG A 20 14.10 5.87 -7.43
C ARG A 20 15.16 4.99 -6.77
N MET A 21 16.03 5.58 -5.94
CA MET A 21 17.07 4.86 -5.24
C MET A 21 16.51 3.90 -4.19
N THR A 22 15.42 4.25 -3.51
CA THR A 22 14.81 3.43 -2.44
C THR A 22 13.78 2.42 -2.94
N MET A 23 13.41 2.47 -4.23
CA MET A 23 12.39 1.59 -4.80
C MET A 23 12.76 0.10 -4.74
N PRO A 24 14.03 -0.33 -4.96
CA PRO A 24 14.43 -1.72 -4.80
C PRO A 24 14.16 -2.26 -3.39
N GLU A 25 14.44 -1.47 -2.35
CA GLU A 25 14.21 -1.84 -0.95
C GLU A 25 12.70 -1.96 -0.66
N GLU A 26 11.88 -1.07 -1.19
CA GLU A 26 10.42 -1.15 -1.07
C GLU A 26 9.85 -2.42 -1.72
N ARG A 27 10.38 -2.81 -2.90
CA ARG A 27 10.01 -4.06 -3.56
C ARG A 27 10.47 -5.27 -2.76
N PHE A 28 11.68 -5.22 -2.19
CA PHE A 28 12.19 -6.25 -1.32
C PHE A 28 11.29 -6.45 -0.09
N HIS A 29 10.89 -5.38 0.61
CA HIS A 29 9.98 -5.50 1.76
C HIS A 29 8.62 -6.12 1.39
N ALA A 30 8.04 -5.73 0.25
CA ALA A 30 6.78 -6.29 -0.21
C ALA A 30 6.91 -7.78 -0.57
N GLN A 31 7.99 -8.15 -1.26
CA GLN A 31 8.27 -9.54 -1.63
C GLN A 31 8.55 -10.39 -0.39
N PHE A 32 9.35 -9.88 0.54
CA PHE A 32 9.67 -10.53 1.81
C PHE A 32 8.41 -10.83 2.63
N GLY A 33 7.50 -9.86 2.76
CA GLY A 33 6.22 -10.08 3.46
C GLY A 33 5.36 -11.17 2.82
N LYS A 34 5.31 -11.22 1.48
CA LYS A 34 4.60 -12.27 0.74
C LYS A 34 5.20 -13.65 0.99
N ASP A 35 6.53 -13.77 0.87
CA ASP A 35 7.21 -15.05 0.99
C ASP A 35 7.04 -15.64 2.39
N PHE A 36 7.24 -14.84 3.45
CA PHE A 36 7.03 -15.30 4.82
C PHE A 36 5.57 -15.68 5.12
N CYS A 37 4.60 -14.94 4.59
CA CYS A 37 3.20 -15.34 4.73
C CYS A 37 2.92 -16.66 4.01
N THR A 38 3.57 -16.89 2.86
CA THR A 38 3.42 -18.13 2.09
C THR A 38 4.02 -19.30 2.89
N ASP A 39 5.24 -19.16 3.39
CA ASP A 39 5.92 -20.18 4.21
C ASP A 39 5.12 -20.52 5.47
N LEU A 40 4.57 -19.51 6.17
CA LEU A 40 3.72 -19.73 7.35
C LEU A 40 2.45 -20.51 6.99
N ILE A 41 1.79 -20.16 5.89
CA ILE A 41 0.58 -20.86 5.45
C ILE A 41 0.91 -22.33 5.10
N GLU A 42 2.00 -22.56 4.36
CA GLU A 42 2.43 -23.91 3.95
C GLU A 42 2.88 -24.79 5.13
N THR A 43 3.40 -24.17 6.20
CA THR A 43 3.82 -24.87 7.43
C THR A 43 2.70 -25.03 8.46
N GLY A 44 1.46 -24.64 8.13
CA GLY A 44 0.27 -24.87 8.95
C GLY A 44 -0.11 -23.74 9.89
N GLU A 45 0.47 -22.55 9.72
CA GLU A 45 0.20 -21.34 10.53
C GLU A 45 -0.82 -20.40 9.85
N LYS A 46 -1.74 -20.97 9.07
CA LYS A 46 -2.73 -20.19 8.29
C LYS A 46 -3.57 -19.28 9.18
N GLU A 47 -4.03 -19.78 10.32
CA GLU A 47 -4.87 -19.06 11.27
C GLU A 47 -4.12 -17.85 11.87
N ALA A 48 -2.82 -17.99 12.13
CA ALA A 48 -1.99 -16.90 12.63
C ALA A 48 -1.84 -15.78 11.59
N VAL A 49 -1.64 -16.13 10.32
CA VAL A 49 -1.60 -15.16 9.21
C VAL A 49 -2.95 -14.46 9.04
N GLN A 50 -4.08 -15.19 9.11
CA GLN A 50 -5.41 -14.57 9.03
C GLN A 50 -5.65 -13.61 10.19
N ALA A 51 -5.29 -14.00 11.42
CA ALA A 51 -5.43 -13.15 12.59
C ALA A 51 -4.60 -11.85 12.49
N ALA A 52 -3.40 -11.93 11.90
CA ALA A 52 -2.58 -10.76 11.63
C ALA A 52 -3.22 -9.84 10.58
N LEU A 53 -3.77 -10.40 9.49
CA LEU A 53 -4.49 -9.64 8.47
C LEU A 53 -5.71 -8.92 9.07
N ASP A 54 -6.56 -9.66 9.78
CA ASP A 54 -7.76 -9.15 10.45
C ASP A 54 -7.44 -8.02 11.44
N LYS A 55 -6.27 -8.08 12.10
CA LYS A 55 -5.83 -7.06 13.04
C LYS A 55 -5.24 -5.82 12.36
N VAL A 56 -4.39 -6.01 11.35
CA VAL A 56 -3.53 -4.93 10.82
C VAL A 56 -4.20 -4.22 9.66
N PHE A 57 -4.76 -4.97 8.70
CA PHE A 57 -5.26 -4.40 7.45
C PHE A 57 -6.31 -3.31 7.64
N PRO A 58 -7.28 -3.39 8.59
CA PRO A 58 -8.29 -2.35 8.78
C PRO A 58 -7.74 -0.94 8.99
N TRP A 59 -6.54 -0.81 9.59
CA TRP A 59 -5.93 0.48 9.90
C TRP A 59 -5.04 1.01 8.78
N MET A 60 -4.58 0.15 7.86
CA MET A 60 -3.61 0.50 6.84
C MET A 60 -4.13 1.52 5.80
N PRO A 61 -5.39 1.45 5.32
CA PRO A 61 -5.92 2.45 4.39
C PRO A 61 -5.93 3.88 4.93
N ALA A 62 -5.94 4.08 6.26
CA ALA A 62 -5.92 5.39 6.87
C ALA A 62 -4.63 6.17 6.59
N PHE A 63 -3.51 5.48 6.31
CA PHE A 63 -2.22 6.10 5.97
C PHE A 63 -2.25 6.90 4.66
N PHE A 64 -3.26 6.69 3.81
CA PHE A 64 -3.43 7.48 2.59
C PHE A 64 -4.08 8.85 2.86
N GLY A 65 -4.66 9.06 4.05
CA GLY A 65 -5.34 10.31 4.42
C GLY A 65 -6.74 10.44 3.81
N ARG A 66 -7.51 11.45 4.25
CA ARG A 66 -8.90 11.66 3.82
C ARG A 66 -9.05 12.02 2.34
N ALA A 67 -10.26 11.83 1.83
CA ALA A 67 -10.68 12.29 0.52
C ALA A 67 -10.67 13.83 0.42
N GLY A 68 -10.58 14.38 -0.81
CA GLY A 68 -10.66 15.82 -1.03
C GLY A 68 -9.59 16.65 -0.29
N SER A 69 -8.42 16.07 -0.02
CA SER A 69 -7.38 16.75 0.75
C SER A 69 -6.79 17.94 -0.02
N ARG A 70 -7.00 19.15 0.51
CA ARG A 70 -6.37 20.39 0.02
C ARG A 70 -4.84 20.28 -0.11
N ASN A 71 -4.18 19.55 0.80
CA ASN A 71 -2.74 19.33 0.70
C ASN A 71 -2.38 18.45 -0.50
N ASN A 72 -3.13 17.38 -0.74
CA ASN A 72 -2.90 16.52 -1.91
C ASN A 72 -3.14 17.33 -3.20
N GLU A 73 -4.19 18.15 -3.27
CA GLU A 73 -4.43 19.07 -4.41
C GLU A 73 -3.22 19.98 -4.69
N ILE A 74 -2.65 20.60 -3.65
CA ILE A 74 -1.45 21.45 -3.77
C ILE A 74 -0.25 20.62 -4.25
N TYR A 75 -0.04 19.41 -3.70
CA TYR A 75 1.06 18.55 -4.11
C TYR A 75 0.94 18.12 -5.58
N ARG A 76 -0.27 17.80 -6.05
CA ARG A 76 -0.51 17.50 -7.48
C ARG A 76 -0.31 18.73 -8.35
N LYS A 77 -0.80 19.90 -7.93
CA LYS A 77 -0.59 21.18 -8.65
C LYS A 77 0.88 21.46 -8.92
N TRP A 78 1.76 21.15 -7.96
CA TRP A 78 3.21 21.34 -8.10
C TRP A 78 3.94 20.12 -8.68
N GLY A 79 3.24 19.05 -9.06
CA GLY A 79 3.83 17.83 -9.58
C GLY A 79 4.67 17.05 -8.56
N ILE A 80 4.41 17.21 -7.27
CA ILE A 80 5.07 16.46 -6.19
C ILE A 80 4.46 15.06 -6.06
N LYS A 81 3.13 14.97 -6.17
CA LYS A 81 2.37 13.71 -6.23
C LYS A 81 1.62 13.59 -7.55
N LEU A 82 1.35 12.36 -7.98
CA LEU A 82 0.61 12.10 -9.21
C LEU A 82 -0.87 11.89 -8.92
N ARG A 83 -1.20 11.07 -7.92
CA ARG A 83 -2.56 10.61 -7.62
C ARG A 83 -3.20 11.29 -6.41
N THR A 84 -4.53 11.30 -6.41
CA THR A 84 -5.36 11.62 -5.24
C THR A 84 -5.12 10.61 -4.11
N ASN A 85 -5.58 10.92 -2.90
CA ASN A 85 -5.46 9.97 -1.78
C ASN A 85 -6.35 8.74 -2.02
N GLU A 86 -7.50 8.96 -2.65
CA GLU A 86 -8.54 8.00 -3.00
C GLU A 86 -8.03 6.99 -4.03
N GLU A 87 -7.46 7.45 -5.14
CA GLU A 87 -6.86 6.59 -6.17
C GLU A 87 -5.72 5.72 -5.60
N MET A 88 -4.87 6.29 -4.74
CA MET A 88 -3.80 5.52 -4.10
C MET A 88 -4.36 4.48 -3.11
N ARG A 89 -5.41 4.83 -2.36
CA ARG A 89 -6.04 3.90 -1.41
C ARG A 89 -6.74 2.76 -2.15
N GLU A 90 -7.44 3.07 -3.24
CA GLU A 90 -8.11 2.09 -4.09
C GLU A 90 -7.10 1.11 -4.71
N ASP A 91 -5.99 1.63 -5.26
CA ASP A 91 -4.91 0.79 -5.79
C ASP A 91 -4.29 -0.10 -4.70
N TYR A 92 -4.05 0.45 -3.50
CA TYR A 92 -3.59 -0.35 -2.36
C TYR A 92 -4.53 -1.49 -2.00
N ILE A 93 -5.84 -1.23 -1.89
CA ILE A 93 -6.85 -2.23 -1.56
C ILE A 93 -6.93 -3.29 -2.66
N ASN A 94 -6.89 -2.89 -3.95
CA ASN A 94 -6.96 -3.81 -5.07
C ASN A 94 -5.74 -4.74 -5.13
N ARG A 95 -4.53 -4.20 -4.95
CA ARG A 95 -3.29 -5.01 -4.88
C ARG A 95 -3.29 -5.92 -3.65
N ALA A 96 -3.76 -5.44 -2.51
CA ALA A 96 -3.91 -6.26 -1.31
C ALA A 96 -4.89 -7.41 -1.55
N ARG A 97 -6.03 -7.16 -2.22
CA ARG A 97 -7.01 -8.19 -2.58
C ARG A 97 -6.43 -9.23 -3.51
N GLU A 98 -5.77 -8.81 -4.59
CA GLU A 98 -5.11 -9.72 -5.53
C GLU A 98 -4.10 -10.64 -4.83
N LEU A 99 -3.30 -10.09 -3.90
CA LEU A 99 -2.34 -10.86 -3.14
C LEU A 99 -3.00 -11.80 -2.13
N VAL A 100 -3.83 -11.25 -1.23
CA VAL A 100 -4.39 -11.97 -0.08
C VAL A 100 -5.40 -13.02 -0.53
N GLU A 101 -6.37 -12.64 -1.36
CA GLU A 101 -7.42 -13.56 -1.83
C GLU A 101 -6.93 -14.40 -3.00
N GLY A 102 -6.28 -13.77 -3.98
CA GLY A 102 -5.89 -14.45 -5.22
C GLY A 102 -4.67 -15.36 -5.10
N LYS A 103 -3.64 -14.95 -4.34
CA LYS A 103 -2.35 -15.69 -4.26
C LYS A 103 -2.20 -16.49 -2.97
N LEU A 104 -2.63 -15.93 -1.84
CA LEU A 104 -2.48 -16.59 -0.53
C LEU A 104 -3.71 -17.44 -0.13
N GLY A 105 -4.85 -17.31 -0.83
CA GLY A 105 -6.07 -18.04 -0.49
C GLY A 105 -6.61 -17.69 0.92
N MET A 106 -6.40 -16.43 1.31
CA MET A 106 -6.79 -15.82 2.58
C MET A 106 -7.95 -14.85 2.35
N ARG A 107 -8.59 -14.39 3.42
CA ARG A 107 -9.64 -13.37 3.33
C ARG A 107 -9.05 -12.00 3.63
N LEU A 108 -9.29 -11.02 2.75
CA LEU A 108 -9.00 -9.63 3.07
C LEU A 108 -10.12 -9.05 3.94
N PRO A 109 -9.82 -8.44 5.09
CA PRO A 109 -10.85 -7.80 5.91
C PRO A 109 -11.49 -6.63 5.19
N ASP A 110 -12.79 -6.45 5.41
CA ASP A 110 -13.48 -5.23 4.98
C ASP A 110 -12.90 -4.02 5.72
N VAL A 111 -12.69 -2.95 4.96
CA VAL A 111 -12.21 -1.66 5.46
C VAL A 111 -13.35 -0.66 5.35
N GLU A 112 -13.72 -0.04 6.46
CA GLU A 112 -14.65 1.09 6.42
C GLU A 112 -14.06 2.18 5.52
N ALA A 113 -14.90 2.77 4.68
CA ALA A 113 -14.50 3.93 3.90
C ALA A 113 -14.04 5.01 4.88
N ALA A 114 -12.84 5.55 4.70
CA ALA A 114 -12.36 6.64 5.55
C ALA A 114 -13.42 7.76 5.53
N PRO A 115 -13.77 8.34 6.69
CA PRO A 115 -14.78 9.38 6.76
C PRO A 115 -14.43 10.51 5.78
N ALA A 116 -15.47 11.00 5.09
CA ALA A 116 -15.39 12.10 4.13
C ALA A 116 -14.78 13.37 4.76
#